data_AF-A0A7V5XGA1-F1
#
_entry.id   AF-A0A7V5XGA1-F1
#
_cell.length_a   1.000
_cell.length_b   1.000
_cell.length_c   1.000
_cell.angle_alpha   90.00
_cell.angle_beta   90.00
_cell.angle_gamma   90.00
#
_symmetry.space_group_name_H-M   'P 1'
#
loop_
_entity.id
_entity.type
_entity.pdbx_description
1 polymer ?
#
loop_
_entity_poly.entity_id
_entity_poly.type
_entity_poly.pdbx_seq_one_letter_code
_entity_poly.pdbx_strand_id
1 'polypeptide(L)'
;MTCHIYRIVKEVTNCKNPYHDIKVKYNEIALNMYSSLKNIVKNSSDSLLTAIRLAIAGNVIDFGAGVGQFDLEATLKETLTQEFAIYHYDLFCNSLKSAKTLLYLGDNAGEVSSEFFKKPRI
;
A
#
# COMPACT_ATOMS: atom_id res chain seq x y z
N MET A 1 -12.16 14.28 13.70
CA MET A 1 -11.70 15.65 13.39
C MET A 1 -11.31 15.79 11.91
N THR A 2 -10.55 14.85 11.34
CA THR A 2 -10.07 14.87 9.94
C THR A 2 -11.18 14.85 8.87
N CYS A 3 -12.24 14.04 9.04
CA CYS A 3 -13.38 14.03 8.10
C CYS A 3 -14.13 15.36 8.01
N HIS A 4 -14.12 16.16 9.08
CA HIS A 4 -14.76 17.47 9.10
C HIS A 4 -13.99 18.48 8.24
N ILE A 5 -12.65 18.44 8.30
CA ILE A 5 -11.78 19.27 7.46
C ILE A 5 -11.94 18.92 5.98
N TYR A 6 -11.95 17.63 5.62
CA TYR A 6 -12.16 17.22 4.21
C TYR A 6 -13.51 17.69 3.65
N ARG A 7 -14.55 17.75 4.48
CA ARG A 7 -15.86 18.26 4.09
C ARG A 7 -15.81 19.78 3.84
N ILE A 8 -15.19 20.54 4.75
CA ILE A 8 -15.03 21.99 4.60
C ILE A 8 -14.24 22.34 3.33
N VAL A 9 -13.15 21.62 3.04
CA VAL A 9 -12.35 21.85 1.82
C VAL A 9 -13.20 21.67 0.56
N LYS A 10 -14.05 20.63 0.49
CA LYS A 10 -14.96 20.42 -0.66
C LYS A 10 -16.00 21.52 -0.79
N GLU A 11 -16.58 21.96 0.33
CA GLU A 11 -17.59 23.01 0.36
C GLU A 11 -17.02 24.38 -0.06
N VAL A 12 -15.81 24.74 0.41
CA VAL A 12 -15.17 26.03 0.11
C VAL A 12 -14.59 26.09 -1.31
N THR A 13 -14.03 24.99 -1.80
CA THR A 13 -13.39 24.95 -3.14
C THR A 13 -14.37 24.65 -4.27
N ASN A 14 -15.61 24.26 -3.95
CA ASN A 14 -16.60 23.69 -4.88
C ASN A 14 -16.03 22.52 -5.72
N CYS A 15 -14.93 21.91 -5.28
CA CYS A 15 -14.26 20.81 -5.94
C CYS A 15 -14.65 19.51 -5.25
N LYS A 16 -15.36 18.63 -5.98
CA LYS A 16 -15.89 17.37 -5.44
C LYS A 16 -14.79 16.40 -4.99
N ASN A 17 -13.63 16.45 -5.66
CA ASN A 17 -12.47 15.60 -5.37
C ASN A 17 -11.15 16.37 -5.59
N PRO A 18 -10.73 17.20 -4.62
CA PRO A 18 -9.52 18.01 -4.75
C PRO A 18 -8.22 17.20 -4.83
N TYR A 19 -8.28 15.89 -4.60
CA TYR A 19 -7.13 14.97 -4.64
C TYR A 19 -7.15 14.02 -5.86
N HIS A 20 -8.05 14.22 -6.82
CA HIS A 20 -8.21 13.33 -7.97
C HIS A 20 -6.89 13.12 -8.74
N ASP A 21 -6.29 14.20 -9.23
CA ASP A 21 -5.13 14.11 -10.12
C ASP A 21 -3.88 13.56 -9.41
N ILE A 22 -3.74 13.91 -8.14
CA ILE A 22 -2.71 13.37 -7.25
C ILE A 22 -2.90 11.85 -7.15
N LYS A 23 -4.12 11.37 -6.88
CA LYS A 23 -4.41 9.93 -6.83
C LYS A 23 -4.13 9.21 -8.16
N VAL A 24 -4.52 9.80 -9.29
CA VAL A 24 -4.26 9.22 -10.62
C VAL A 24 -2.75 9.03 -10.85
N LYS A 25 -1.95 10.07 -10.58
CA LYS A 25 -0.49 10.01 -10.72
C LYS A 25 0.12 8.88 -9.89
N TYR A 26 -0.35 8.67 -8.67
CA TYR A 26 0.18 7.64 -7.79
C TYR A 26 -0.30 6.23 -8.12
N ASN A 27 -1.52 6.09 -8.65
CA ASN A 27 -1.96 4.82 -9.25
C ASN A 27 -1.02 4.40 -10.38
N GLU A 28 -0.64 5.33 -11.28
CA GLU A 28 0.27 5.05 -12.39
C GLU A 28 1.65 4.61 -11.92
N ILE A 29 2.22 5.30 -10.91
CA ILE A 29 3.51 4.92 -10.31
C ILE A 29 3.44 3.51 -9.73
N ALA A 30 2.40 3.21 -8.95
CA ALA A 30 2.22 1.88 -8.37
C ALA A 30 2.08 0.78 -9.43
N LEU A 31 1.31 1.04 -10.50
CA LEU A 31 1.12 0.11 -11.62
C LEU A 31 2.43 -0.17 -12.36
N ASN A 32 3.25 0.85 -12.60
CA ASN A 32 4.55 0.72 -13.27
C ASN A 32 5.53 -0.14 -12.45
N MET A 33 5.44 -0.09 -11.13
CA MET A 33 6.31 -0.85 -10.24
C MET A 33 5.84 -2.27 -9.99
N TYR A 34 4.56 -2.57 -10.24
CA TYR A 34 3.94 -3.84 -9.88
C TYR A 34 4.72 -5.06 -10.34
N SER A 35 5.17 -5.06 -11.60
CA SER A 35 5.93 -6.17 -12.16
C SER A 35 7.24 -6.40 -11.40
N SER A 36 7.93 -5.33 -11.00
CA SER A 36 9.15 -5.39 -10.20
C SER A 36 8.86 -5.91 -8.79
N LEU A 37 7.86 -5.34 -8.10
CA LEU A 37 7.45 -5.77 -6.76
C LEU A 37 7.04 -7.24 -6.72
N LYS A 38 6.29 -7.69 -7.72
CA LYS A 38 5.90 -9.10 -7.88
C LYS A 38 7.12 -10.01 -8.06
N ASN A 39 8.12 -9.56 -8.82
CA ASN A 39 9.35 -10.32 -9.01
C ASN A 39 10.18 -10.41 -7.72
N ILE A 40 10.22 -9.35 -6.91
CA ILE A 40 10.87 -9.34 -5.59
C ILE A 40 10.23 -10.39 -4.67
N VAL A 41 8.90 -10.43 -4.60
CA VAL A 41 8.17 -11.44 -3.80
C VAL A 41 8.45 -12.86 -4.29
N LYS A 42 8.44 -13.07 -5.61
CA LYS A 42 8.61 -14.39 -6.20
C LYS A 42 10.01 -14.96 -5.97
N ASN A 43 11.03 -14.10 -5.98
CA ASN A 43 12.43 -14.51 -5.86
C ASN A 43 12.98 -14.40 -4.43
N SER A 44 12.15 -14.01 -3.45
CA SER A 44 12.57 -13.96 -2.06
C SER A 44 12.57 -15.35 -1.41
N SER A 45 13.37 -15.50 -0.36
CA SER A 45 13.41 -16.72 0.45
C SER A 45 12.09 -17.00 1.17
N ASP A 46 11.41 -15.93 1.60
CA ASP A 46 10.07 -15.98 2.19
C ASP A 46 9.14 -14.99 1.48
N SER A 47 8.38 -15.50 0.52
CA SER A 47 7.45 -14.70 -0.28
C SER A 47 6.35 -14.04 0.56
N LEU A 48 5.88 -14.68 1.63
CA LEU A 48 4.80 -14.14 2.45
C LEU A 48 5.32 -12.96 3.29
N LEU A 49 6.47 -13.13 3.94
CA LEU A 49 7.10 -12.07 4.71
C LEU A 49 7.47 -10.87 3.82
N THR A 50 8.01 -11.13 2.63
CA THR A 50 8.31 -10.08 1.66
C THR A 50 7.05 -9.35 1.21
N ALA A 51 5.95 -10.05 0.93
CA ALA A 51 4.69 -9.41 0.56
C ALA A 51 4.13 -8.54 1.70
N ILE A 52 4.25 -8.98 2.96
CA ILE A 52 3.85 -8.19 4.13
C ILE A 52 4.70 -6.91 4.24
N ARG A 53 6.03 -7.03 4.12
CA ARG A 53 6.94 -5.87 4.15
C ARG A 53 6.62 -4.87 3.04
N LEU A 54 6.32 -5.33 1.83
CA LEU A 54 5.92 -4.47 0.72
C LEU A 54 4.55 -3.81 0.95
N ALA A 55 3.59 -4.50 1.56
CA ALA A 55 2.31 -3.91 1.93
C ALA A 55 2.48 -2.80 2.99
N ILE A 56 3.38 -3.00 3.96
CA ILE A 56 3.73 -1.98 4.96
C ILE A 56 4.41 -0.79 4.28
N ALA A 57 5.36 -1.04 3.39
CA ALA A 57 6.03 0.03 2.63
C ALA A 57 4.98 0.84 1.87
N GLY A 58 4.04 0.18 1.17
CA GLY A 58 2.94 0.86 0.47
C GLY A 58 2.03 1.70 1.37
N ASN A 59 1.93 1.39 2.67
CA ASN A 59 1.20 2.20 3.63
C ASN A 59 2.03 3.39 4.16
N VAL A 60 3.34 3.21 4.35
CA VAL A 60 4.30 4.27 4.73
C VAL A 60 4.49 5.28 3.61
N ILE A 61 4.47 4.79 2.37
CA ILE A 61 4.37 5.56 1.15
C ILE A 61 2.92 6.11 1.07
N ASP A 62 2.53 6.96 2.02
CA ASP A 62 1.34 7.78 1.87
C ASP A 62 1.64 8.81 0.79
N PHE A 63 1.37 8.38 -0.43
CA PHE A 63 1.43 9.18 -1.63
C PHE A 63 0.63 10.50 -1.51
N GLY A 64 -0.29 10.65 -0.55
CA GLY A 64 -1.04 11.89 -0.31
C GLY A 64 -0.32 12.94 0.54
N ALA A 65 0.74 12.60 1.27
CA ALA A 65 1.23 13.42 2.39
C ALA A 65 2.52 14.24 2.16
N GLY A 66 3.17 14.15 1.00
CA GLY A 66 4.48 14.80 0.80
C GLY A 66 4.68 15.44 -0.56
N VAL A 67 4.67 16.78 -0.62
CA VAL A 67 5.20 17.56 -1.75
C VAL A 67 6.73 17.59 -1.61
N GLY A 68 7.42 16.60 -2.18
CA GLY A 68 8.88 16.50 -2.14
C GLY A 68 9.41 15.29 -2.92
N GLN A 69 10.71 15.27 -3.22
CA GLN A 69 11.43 14.11 -3.79
C GLN A 69 11.31 12.92 -2.82
N PHE A 70 10.21 12.20 -2.92
CA PHE A 70 10.01 10.96 -2.20
C PHE A 70 10.82 9.87 -2.92
N ASP A 71 11.91 9.41 -2.30
CA ASP A 71 12.72 8.31 -2.82
C ASP A 71 12.05 6.98 -2.46
N LEU A 72 11.14 6.60 -3.35
CA LEU A 72 10.38 5.37 -3.30
C LEU A 72 11.26 4.12 -3.25
N GLU A 73 12.42 4.16 -3.90
CA GLU A 73 13.35 3.04 -3.90
C GLU A 73 14.05 2.93 -2.54
N ALA A 74 14.45 4.06 -1.95
CA ALA A 74 15.02 4.09 -0.61
C ALA A 74 14.03 3.59 0.44
N THR A 75 12.77 4.05 0.41
CA THR A 75 11.73 3.58 1.36
C THR A 75 11.45 2.09 1.22
N LEU A 76 11.41 1.57 -0.01
CA LEU A 76 11.26 0.14 -0.25
C LEU A 76 12.44 -0.66 0.31
N LYS A 77 13.68 -0.21 0.05
CA LYS A 77 14.89 -0.85 0.57
C LYS A 77 14.91 -0.87 2.10
N GLU A 78 14.61 0.27 2.72
CA GLU A 78 14.54 0.40 4.17
C GLU A 78 13.49 -0.53 4.77
N THR A 79 12.26 -0.51 4.26
CA THR A 79 11.18 -1.33 4.81
C THR A 79 11.44 -2.84 4.64
N LEU A 80 12.15 -3.23 3.58
CA LEU A 80 12.53 -4.63 3.35
C LEU A 80 13.58 -5.12 4.36
N THR A 81 14.45 -4.25 4.86
CA THR A 81 15.55 -4.64 5.77
C THR A 81 15.29 -4.28 7.23
N GLN A 82 14.41 -3.33 7.50
CA GLN A 82 14.13 -2.82 8.83
C GLN A 82 13.59 -3.93 9.77
N GLU A 83 14.05 -3.92 11.01
CA GLU A 83 13.53 -4.81 12.04
C GLU A 83 12.14 -4.37 12.49
N PHE A 84 11.25 -5.35 12.68
CA PHE A 84 9.94 -5.09 13.21
C PHE A 84 10.03 -4.86 14.72
N ALA A 85 9.50 -3.73 15.20
CA ALA A 85 9.37 -3.49 16.63
C ALA A 85 8.50 -4.54 17.35
N ILE A 86 7.49 -5.07 16.64
CA ILE A 86 6.65 -6.19 17.09
C ILE A 86 6.64 -7.23 15.97
N TYR A 87 7.13 -8.43 16.26
CA TYR A 87 7.27 -9.50 15.28
C TYR A 87 6.48 -10.75 15.69
N HIS A 88 5.24 -10.86 15.22
CA HIS A 88 4.36 -12.03 15.45
C HIS A 88 4.17 -12.86 14.17
N TYR A 89 5.16 -12.86 13.29
CA TYR A 89 5.05 -13.50 11.98
C TYR A 89 4.77 -15.01 12.07
N ASP A 90 5.46 -15.73 12.95
CA ASP A 90 5.25 -17.18 13.10
C ASP A 90 3.86 -17.52 13.62
N LEU A 91 3.33 -16.72 14.56
CA LEU A 91 1.96 -16.85 15.07
C LEU A 91 0.92 -16.59 13.96
N PHE A 92 1.18 -15.60 13.11
CA PHE A 92 0.36 -15.31 11.94
C PHE A 92 0.38 -16.48 10.95
N CYS A 93 1.55 -17.00 10.59
CA CYS A 93 1.71 -18.16 9.70
C CYS A 93 0.99 -19.40 10.22
N ASN A 94 1.07 -19.68 11.52
CA ASN A 94 0.37 -20.81 12.12
C ASN A 94 -1.15 -20.63 12.11
N SER A 95 -1.64 -19.42 12.36
CA SER A 95 -3.07 -19.10 12.28
C SER A 95 -3.58 -19.20 10.83
N LEU A 96 -2.77 -18.80 9.85
CA LEU A 96 -3.12 -18.85 8.43
C LEU A 96 -3.30 -20.27 7.91
N LYS A 97 -2.52 -21.25 8.42
CA LYS A 97 -2.61 -22.66 8.00
C LYS A 97 -3.97 -23.31 8.30
N SER A 98 -4.64 -22.89 9.38
CA SER A 98 -5.95 -23.45 9.78
C SER A 98 -7.13 -22.55 9.40
N ALA A 99 -6.86 -21.33 8.94
CA ALA A 99 -7.89 -20.39 8.54
C ALA A 99 -8.59 -20.83 7.26
N LYS A 100 -9.92 -20.93 7.29
CA LYS A 100 -10.75 -21.16 6.09
C LYS A 100 -11.08 -19.84 5.37
N THR A 101 -10.89 -18.71 6.03
CA THR A 101 -11.26 -17.39 5.52
C THR A 101 -10.27 -16.36 6.07
N LEU A 102 -9.78 -15.49 5.18
CA LEU A 102 -8.92 -14.36 5.51
C LEU A 102 -9.66 -13.06 5.19
N LEU A 103 -9.85 -12.22 6.20
CA LEU A 103 -10.34 -10.86 6.02
C LEU A 103 -9.15 -9.91 5.92
N TYR A 104 -8.98 -9.27 4.76
CA TYR A 104 -7.94 -8.28 4.53
C TYR A 104 -8.54 -6.88 4.51
N LEU A 105 -8.26 -6.07 5.53
CA LEU A 105 -8.75 -4.70 5.66
C LEU A 105 -7.68 -3.73 5.13
N GLY A 106 -8.00 -2.99 4.07
CA GLY A 106 -7.15 -1.92 3.56
C GLY A 106 -7.39 -0.60 4.30
N ASP A 107 -6.32 0.14 4.59
CA ASP A 107 -6.37 1.45 5.27
C ASP A 107 -6.60 2.58 4.24
N ASN A 108 -5.73 2.65 3.24
CA ASN A 108 -5.86 3.57 2.13
C ASN A 108 -6.79 3.00 1.05
N ALA A 109 -8.09 3.30 1.17
CA ALA A 109 -9.04 3.20 0.06
C ALA A 109 -8.72 4.24 -1.04
N GLY A 110 -7.53 4.15 -1.62
CA GLY A 110 -7.19 4.73 -2.91
C GLY A 110 -7.38 3.63 -3.95
N GLU A 111 -8.05 3.94 -5.04
CA GLU A 111 -8.37 3.00 -6.13
C GLU A 111 -7.17 2.15 -6.62
N VAL A 112 -5.91 2.52 -6.31
CA VAL A 112 -4.69 1.69 -6.40
C VAL A 112 -4.95 0.21 -6.09
N SER A 113 -5.47 -0.10 -4.91
CA SER A 113 -5.69 -1.49 -4.47
C SER A 113 -6.83 -2.14 -5.27
N SER A 114 -7.89 -1.39 -5.60
CA SER A 114 -8.98 -1.90 -6.43
C SER A 114 -8.56 -2.23 -7.87
N GLU A 115 -7.66 -1.46 -8.48
CA GLU A 115 -7.09 -1.73 -9.81
C GLU A 115 -6.17 -2.95 -9.81
N PHE A 116 -5.42 -3.18 -8.73
CA PHE A 116 -4.65 -4.41 -8.55
C PHE A 116 -5.50 -5.68 -8.54
N PHE A 117 -6.71 -5.62 -7.97
CA PHE A 117 -7.64 -6.75 -7.93
C PHE A 117 -8.51 -6.90 -9.20
N LYS A 118 -8.57 -5.87 -10.08
CA LYS A 118 -9.32 -5.90 -11.35
C LYS A 118 -8.54 -6.53 -12.51
N LYS A 119 -7.20 -6.62 -12.45
CA LYS A 119 -6.45 -7.31 -13.50
C LYS A 119 -6.70 -8.83 -13.44
N PRO A 120 -6.85 -9.49 -14.60
CA PRO A 120 -7.13 -10.92 -14.65
C PRO A 120 -6.03 -11.67 -13.91
N ARG A 121 -6.46 -12.50 -12.96
CA ARG A 121 -5.59 -13.50 -12.31
C ARG A 121 -5.03 -14.40 -13.42
N ILE A 122 -3.70 -14.42 -13.53
CA ILE A 122 -2.99 -15.48 -14.25
C ILE A 122 -3.02 -16.72 -13.38
#